data_AF-A0A537GBU5-F1
#
_entry.id   AF-A0A537GBU5-F1
#
_cell.length_a   1.000
_cell.length_b   1.000
_cell.length_c   1.000
_cell.angle_alpha   90.00
_cell.angle_beta   90.00
_cell.angle_gamma   90.00
#
_symmetry.space_group_name_H-M   'P 1'
#
loop_
_entity.id
_entity.type
_entity.pdbx_description
1 polymer ?
#
loop_
_entity_poly.entity_id
_entity_poly.type
_entity_poly.pdbx_seq_one_letter_code
_entity_poly.pdbx_strand_id
1 'polypeptide(L)' 'GIKTVMLPKRNEKDLEDVPAEARRRLEFVFLEKVEEAVRTAIGELPKAGAKRVAA' A
#
# COMPACT_ATOMS: atom_id res chain seq x y z
N GLY A 1 -11.31 -0.96 -13.58
CA GLY A 1 -11.91 -1.04 -12.24
C GLY A 1 -10.81 -1.26 -11.22
N ILE A 2 -10.86 -0.55 -10.10
CA ILE A 2 -9.89 -0.70 -9.02
C ILE A 2 -10.30 -1.93 -8.21
N LYS A 3 -9.36 -2.87 -7.98
CA LYS A 3 -9.60 -4.09 -7.20
C LYS A 3 -9.01 -4.01 -5.79
N THR A 4 -7.89 -3.30 -5.64
CA THR A 4 -7.12 -3.25 -4.40
C THR A 4 -6.95 -1.80 -3.99
N VAL A 5 -7.22 -1.50 -2.72
CA VAL A 5 -7.11 -0.18 -2.13
C VAL A 5 -6.15 -0.27 -0.94
N MET A 6 -5.13 0.56 -0.95
CA MET A 6 -4.14 0.62 0.12
C MET A 6 -4.40 1.86 0.97
N LEU A 7 -4.54 1.69 2.28
CA LEU A 7 -4.77 2.79 3.21
C LEU A 7 -3.86 2.72 4.43
N PRO A 8 -3.54 3.86 5.07
CA PRO A 8 -2.87 3.85 6.36
C PRO A 8 -3.72 3.19 7.45
N LYS A 9 -3.11 2.51 8.43
CA LYS A 9 -3.82 1.94 9.59
C LYS A 9 -4.74 2.94 10.31
N ARG A 10 -4.32 4.21 10.40
CA ARG A 10 -5.13 5.27 11.02
C ARG A 10 -6.47 5.52 10.31
N ASN A 11 -6.57 5.17 9.03
CA ASN A 11 -7.76 5.34 8.20
C ASN A 11 -8.69 4.10 8.24
N GLU A 12 -8.37 3.08 9.04
CA GLU A 12 -9.25 1.90 9.21
C GLU A 12 -10.66 2.30 9.69
N LYS A 13 -10.75 3.34 10.53
CA LYS A 13 -12.03 3.87 11.03
C LYS A 13 -12.89 4.50 9.94
N ASP A 14 -12.27 5.04 8.89
CA ASP A 14 -13.01 5.65 7.78
C ASP A 14 -13.72 4.59 6.91
N LEU A 15 -13.39 3.30 7.07
CA LEU A 15 -14.08 2.23 6.36
C LEU A 15 -15.52 2.04 6.81
N GLU A 16 -15.90 2.53 7.98
CA GLU A 16 -17.28 2.49 8.46
C GLU A 16 -18.21 3.26 7.52
N ASP A 17 -17.72 4.36 6.93
CA ASP A 17 -18.44 5.21 5.96
C ASP A 17 -18.51 4.60 4.55
N VAL A 18 -17.70 3.58 4.25
CA VAL A 18 -17.69 2.95 2.92
C VAL A 18 -18.89 1.99 2.79
N PRO A 19 -19.69 2.03 1.71
CA PRO A 19 -20.80 1.09 1.53
C PRO A 19 -20.34 -0.38 1.57
N ALA A 20 -21.13 -1.25 2.19
CA ALA A 20 -20.79 -2.68 2.34
C ALA A 20 -20.53 -3.38 0.99
N GLU A 21 -21.22 -2.97 -0.06
CA GLU A 21 -21.06 -3.51 -1.41
C GLU A 21 -19.69 -3.16 -2.02
N ALA A 22 -19.19 -1.94 -1.77
CA ALA A 22 -17.84 -1.55 -2.14
C ALA A 22 -16.80 -2.28 -1.29
N ARG A 23 -17.05 -2.41 0.02
CA ARG A 23 -16.16 -3.13 0.95
C ARG A 23 -15.95 -4.60 0.56
N ARG A 24 -16.98 -5.26 0.03
CA ARG A 24 -16.91 -6.68 -0.40
C ARG A 24 -16.23 -6.89 -1.75
N ARG A 25 -16.20 -5.86 -2.61
CA ARG A 25 -15.61 -5.96 -3.96
C ARG A 25 -14.15 -5.51 -4.01
N LEU A 26 -13.68 -4.82 -2.98
CA LEU A 26 -12.36 -4.23 -2.90
C LEU A 26 -11.54 -4.96 -1.84
N GLU A 27 -10.28 -5.23 -2.16
CA GLU A 27 -9.29 -5.70 -1.18
C GLU A 27 -8.64 -4.50 -0.50
N PHE A 28 -8.71 -4.47 0.83
CA PHE A 28 -8.08 -3.41 1.62
C PHE A 28 -6.76 -3.88 2.20
N VAL A 29 -5.70 -3.13 1.94
CA VAL A 29 -4.37 -3.36 2.50
C VAL A 29 -4.03 -2.20 3.43
N PHE A 30 -3.90 -2.48 4.71
CA PHE A 30 -3.51 -1.47 5.69
C PHE A 30 -2.00 -1.41 5.86
N LEU A 31 -1.48 -0.20 5.90
CA LEU A 31 -0.05 0.07 5.96
C LEU A 31 0.27 0.99 7.12
N GLU A 32 1.43 0.82 7.73
CA GLU A 32 1.95 1.72 8.77
C GLU A 32 2.86 2.80 8.15
N LYS A 33 3.59 2.45 7.09
CA LYS A 33 4.54 3.35 6.43
C LYS A 33 4.35 3.42 4.92
N VAL A 34 4.75 4.56 4.35
CA VAL A 34 4.71 4.78 2.89
C VAL A 34 5.62 3.78 2.15
N GLU A 35 6.73 3.37 2.77
CA GLU A 35 7.66 2.40 2.18
C GLU A 35 6.98 1.04 1.92
N GLU A 36 6.03 0.63 2.77
CA GLU A 36 5.25 -0.58 2.58
C GLU A 36 4.28 -0.45 1.41
N ALA A 37 3.70 0.75 1.22
CA ALA A 37 2.83 1.05 0.07
C ALA A 37 3.60 0.88 -1.23
N VAL A 38 4.78 1.48 -1.29
CA VAL A 38 5.65 1.45 -2.46
C VAL A 38 6.10 0.01 -2.74
N ARG A 39 6.51 -0.73 -1.69
CA ARG A 39 6.94 -2.13 -1.83
C ARG A 39 5.82 -3.04 -2.31
N THR A 40 4.58 -2.79 -1.90
CA THR A 40 3.42 -3.63 -2.28
C THR A 40 2.86 -3.25 -3.64
N ALA A 41 2.81 -1.96 -3.99
CA ALA A 41 2.25 -1.49 -5.24
C ALA A 41 3.21 -1.64 -6.44
N ILE A 42 4.52 -1.45 -6.20
CA ILE A 42 5.54 -1.37 -7.25
C ILE A 42 6.57 -2.50 -7.13
N GLY A 43 6.65 -3.19 -5.99
CA GLY A 43 7.68 -4.20 -5.69
C GLY A 43 8.89 -3.60 -4.97
N GLU A 44 9.94 -4.39 -4.76
CA GLU A 44 11.17 -3.87 -4.15
C GLU A 44 11.81 -2.81 -5.07
N LEU A 45 11.72 -1.55 -4.64
CA LEU A 45 12.51 -0.50 -5.26
C LEU A 45 13.99 -0.83 -5.05
N PRO A 46 14.85 -0.66 -6.09
CA PRO A 46 16.28 -0.77 -5.90
C PRO A 46 16.69 0.24 -4.82
N LYS A 47 17.39 -0.23 -3.78
CA LYS A 47 17.94 0.66 -2.74
C LYS A 47 18.77 1.73 -3.43
N ALA A 48 18.27 2.96 -3.47
CA ALA A 48 19.03 4.11 -3.91
C ALA A 48 20.24 4.24 -2.96
N GLY A 49 21.40 3.74 -3.39
CA GLY A 49 22.59 3.73 -2.54
C GLY A 49 23.50 2.51 -2.64
N ALA A 50 23.24 1.52 -3.49
CA ALA A 50 24.30 0.59 -3.90
C ALA A 50 25.27 1.35 -4.82
N LYS A 51 26.10 2.22 -4.21
CA LYS A 51 27.31 2.75 -4.82
C LYS A 51 28.02 1.56 -5.44
N ARG A 52 28.13 1.55 -6.77
CA ARG A 52 29.16 0.76 -7.45
C ARG A 52 30.50 1.29 -6.94
N VAL A 53 31.04 0.64 -5.92
CA VAL A 53 32.46 0.62 -5.62
C VAL A 53 32.95 -0.77 -5.98
N ALA A 54 33.18 -0.97 -7.27
CA ALA A 54 34.07 -1.99 -7.80
C ALA A 54 35.14 -1.16 -8.54
N ALA A 55 36.28 -0.93 -7.89
CA ALA A 55 37.47 -1.80 -7.90
C ALA A 55 38.22 -1.65 -9.23
#